data_AF-A0A965CMZ6-F1
#
_entry.id   AF-A0A965CMZ6-F1
#
_cell.length_a   1.000
_cell.length_b   1.000
_cell.length_c   1.000
_cell.angle_alpha   90.00
_cell.angle_beta   90.00
_cell.angle_gamma   90.00
#
_symmetry.space_group_name_H-M   'P 1'
#
loop_
_entity.id
_entity.type
_entity.pdbx_description
1 polymer ?
#
loop_
_entity_poly.entity_id
_entity_poly.type
_entity_poly.pdbx_seq_one_letter_code
_entity_poly.pdbx_strand_id
1 'polypeptide(L)'
;MEVEIAQKHNQKSDAIRQISGLVFLTVAIIFIFNVIDLFFGLDENLAKKNAVVEENEKMISTLPKGRLNFFESQEGHKLSKKEYEAVCKNTKIVTQRAVMGANITNKLAQQVYMNNGNLVVESFVKWENDAEACYAGYTLNGVVDGKEHSIKISGQAKGFLKTSIDTRVYFIKNY
;
A
#
# COMPACT_ATOMS: atom_id res chain seq x y z
N MET A 1 -60.63 15.27 48.98
CA MET A 1 -59.22 15.17 49.41
C MET A 1 -58.48 14.03 48.71
N GLU A 2 -59.07 12.84 48.55
CA GLU A 2 -58.39 11.71 47.86
C GLU A 2 -58.22 11.89 46.34
N VAL A 3 -59.15 12.59 45.67
CA VAL A 3 -59.09 12.82 44.20
C VAL A 3 -57.96 13.79 43.80
N GLU A 4 -57.67 14.79 44.63
CA GLU A 4 -56.60 15.79 44.39
C GLU A 4 -55.19 15.19 44.54
N ILE A 5 -55.02 14.24 45.47
CA ILE A 5 -53.74 13.56 45.72
C ILE A 5 -53.41 12.62 44.55
N ALA A 6 -54.41 11.93 43.98
CA ALA A 6 -54.25 11.05 42.83
C ALA A 6 -53.88 11.79 41.53
N GLN A 7 -54.50 12.96 41.27
CA GLN A 7 -54.18 13.77 40.08
C GLN A 7 -52.76 14.35 40.12
N LYS A 8 -52.31 14.79 41.31
CA LYS A 8 -50.96 15.34 41.51
C LYS A 8 -49.85 14.28 41.36
N HIS A 9 -50.13 13.02 41.71
CA HIS A 9 -49.21 11.90 41.53
C HIS A 9 -49.06 11.49 40.06
N ASN A 10 -50.16 11.44 39.30
CA ASN A 10 -50.14 11.11 37.87
C ASN A 10 -49.41 12.17 37.03
N GLN A 11 -49.64 13.46 37.32
CA GLN A 11 -48.97 14.56 36.59
C GLN A 11 -47.46 14.61 36.86
N LYS A 12 -47.02 14.24 38.07
CA LYS A 12 -45.59 14.12 38.44
C LYS A 12 -44.94 12.91 37.75
N SER A 13 -45.67 11.81 37.61
CA SER A 13 -45.24 10.60 36.88
C SER A 13 -45.00 10.86 35.39
N ASP A 14 -45.90 11.59 34.73
CA ASP A 14 -45.77 11.88 33.29
C ASP A 14 -44.60 12.82 32.97
N ALA A 15 -44.36 13.82 33.82
CA ALA A 15 -43.19 14.69 33.70
C ALA A 15 -41.86 13.93 33.89
N ILE A 16 -41.80 13.02 34.88
CA ILE A 16 -40.63 12.15 35.11
C ILE A 16 -40.40 11.23 33.91
N ARG A 17 -41.46 10.71 33.29
CA ARG A 17 -41.41 9.80 32.14
C ARG A 17 -40.96 10.48 30.85
N GLN A 18 -41.30 11.77 30.64
CA GLN A 18 -40.77 12.58 29.54
C GLN A 18 -39.29 12.94 29.74
N ILE A 19 -38.90 13.32 30.96
CA ILE A 19 -37.50 13.66 31.28
C ILE A 19 -36.60 12.41 31.17
N SER A 20 -37.08 11.24 31.60
CA SER A 20 -36.32 9.99 31.49
C SER A 20 -36.06 9.58 30.04
N GLY A 21 -37.02 9.82 29.14
CA GLY A 21 -36.86 9.54 27.71
C GLY A 21 -35.78 10.41 27.06
N LEU A 22 -35.75 11.70 27.40
CA LEU A 22 -34.77 12.64 26.85
C LEU A 22 -33.34 12.35 27.35
N VAL A 23 -33.20 12.00 28.63
CA VAL A 23 -31.92 11.60 29.23
C VAL A 23 -31.42 10.28 28.62
N PHE A 24 -32.31 9.31 28.44
CA PHE A 24 -31.94 8.04 27.79
C PHE A 24 -31.49 8.25 26.34
N LEU A 25 -32.20 9.10 25.58
CA LEU A 25 -31.83 9.41 24.20
C LEU A 25 -30.47 10.10 24.10
N THR A 26 -30.17 11.06 24.99
CA THR A 26 -28.87 11.74 25.01
C THR A 26 -27.73 10.80 25.39
N VAL A 27 -27.93 9.93 26.39
CA VAL A 27 -26.94 8.91 26.76
C VAL A 27 -26.73 7.89 25.62
N ALA A 28 -27.80 7.46 24.96
CA ALA A 28 -27.71 6.55 23.82
C ALA A 28 -26.94 7.18 22.64
N ILE A 29 -27.18 8.45 22.34
CA ILE A 29 -26.45 9.19 21.30
C ILE A 29 -24.96 9.27 21.64
N ILE A 30 -24.61 9.65 22.88
CA ILE A 30 -23.21 9.72 23.33
C ILE A 30 -22.56 8.34 23.25
N PHE A 31 -23.26 7.28 23.65
CA PHE A 31 -22.75 5.91 23.58
C PHE A 31 -22.49 5.48 22.13
N ILE A 32 -23.40 5.80 21.20
CA ILE A 32 -23.22 5.54 19.77
C ILE A 32 -21.99 6.27 19.24
N PHE A 33 -21.78 7.54 19.58
CA PHE A 33 -20.57 8.27 19.20
C PHE A 33 -19.30 7.64 19.76
N ASN A 34 -19.30 7.19 21.03
CA ASN A 34 -18.15 6.49 21.62
C ASN A 34 -17.86 5.14 20.93
N VAL A 35 -18.90 4.40 20.55
CA VAL A 35 -18.74 3.14 19.80
C VAL A 35 -18.22 3.41 18.39
N ILE A 36 -18.72 4.45 17.71
CA ILE A 36 -18.22 4.90 16.41
C ILE A 36 -16.75 5.33 16.55
N ASP A 37 -16.38 6.13 17.56
CA ASP A 37 -15.00 6.52 17.82
C ASP A 37 -14.10 5.34 18.23
N LEU A 38 -14.65 4.23 18.72
CA LEU A 38 -13.90 3.00 18.98
C LEU A 38 -13.62 2.21 17.69
N PHE A 39 -14.57 2.19 16.74
CA PHE A 39 -14.41 1.50 15.46
C PHE A 39 -13.70 2.32 14.38
N PHE A 40 -13.94 3.64 14.36
CA PHE A 40 -13.37 4.62 13.43
C PHE A 40 -12.30 5.49 14.06
N GLY A 41 -11.98 5.27 15.34
CA GLY A 41 -10.96 5.96 16.10
C GLY A 41 -9.76 6.18 15.22
N LEU A 42 -9.52 7.46 14.93
CA LEU A 42 -8.55 7.97 13.99
C LEU A 42 -7.20 7.35 14.34
N ASP A 43 -6.91 6.20 13.73
CA ASP A 43 -5.72 5.43 14.05
C ASP A 43 -4.56 6.37 13.73
N GLU A 44 -3.85 6.86 14.74
CA GLU A 44 -2.70 7.73 14.52
C GLU A 44 -1.72 7.10 13.54
N ASN A 45 -1.68 5.76 13.47
CA ASN A 45 -0.89 5.03 12.49
C ASN A 45 -1.46 5.17 11.07
N LEU A 46 -2.77 5.24 10.88
CA LEU A 46 -3.40 5.53 9.58
C LEU A 46 -3.12 6.97 9.15
N ALA A 47 -3.26 7.95 10.05
CA ALA A 47 -2.93 9.34 9.77
C ALA A 47 -1.43 9.52 9.42
N LYS A 48 -0.53 8.90 10.19
CA LYS A 48 0.91 8.89 9.92
C LYS A 48 1.24 8.18 8.59
N LYS A 49 0.60 7.03 8.30
CA LYS A 49 0.77 6.33 7.00
C LYS A 49 0.32 7.19 5.83
N ASN A 50 -0.83 7.83 5.93
CA ASN A 50 -1.36 8.70 4.88
C ASN A 50 -0.44 9.91 4.63
N ALA A 51 0.07 10.54 5.69
CA ALA A 51 1.01 11.66 5.58
C ALA A 51 2.32 11.23 4.88
N VAL A 52 2.85 10.05 5.21
CA VAL A 52 4.07 9.50 4.58
C VAL A 52 3.82 9.17 3.10
N VAL A 53 2.65 8.62 2.76
CA VAL A 53 2.26 8.37 1.36
C VAL A 53 2.20 9.68 0.59
N GLU A 54 1.55 10.71 1.14
CA GLU A 54 1.42 12.02 0.50
C GLU A 54 2.78 12.72 0.33
N GLU A 55 3.67 12.66 1.33
CA GLU A 55 5.04 13.19 1.22
C GLU A 55 5.82 12.48 0.09
N ASN A 56 5.73 11.15 0.04
CA ASN A 56 6.42 10.38 -0.98
C ASN A 56 5.86 10.68 -2.38
N GLU A 57 4.54 10.81 -2.55
CA GLU A 57 3.92 11.16 -3.83
C GLU A 57 4.33 12.56 -4.28
N LYS A 58 4.37 13.55 -3.37
CA LYS A 58 4.88 14.89 -3.67
C LYS A 58 6.34 14.84 -4.10
N MET A 59 7.19 14.12 -3.38
CA MET A 59 8.60 13.95 -3.75
C MET A 59 8.76 13.28 -5.11
N ILE A 60 8.00 12.21 -5.36
CA ILE A 60 8.04 11.54 -6.66
C ILE A 60 7.57 12.51 -7.74
N SER A 61 6.54 13.33 -7.52
CA SER A 61 6.03 14.27 -8.52
C SER A 61 7.11 15.25 -9.01
N THR A 62 8.06 15.64 -8.15
CA THR A 62 9.16 16.54 -8.50
C THR A 62 10.27 15.87 -9.30
N LEU A 63 10.34 14.54 -9.31
CA LEU A 63 11.34 13.80 -10.08
C LEU A 63 11.07 13.88 -11.59
N PRO A 64 12.13 13.96 -12.43
CA PRO A 64 11.98 13.98 -13.88
C PRO A 64 11.33 12.69 -14.38
N LYS A 65 10.57 12.79 -15.47
CA LYS A 65 10.08 11.60 -16.18
C LYS A 65 11.25 10.85 -16.82
N GLY A 66 11.09 9.55 -17.02
CA GLY A 66 12.11 8.70 -17.63
C GLY A 66 12.85 7.85 -16.62
N ARG A 67 14.13 7.56 -16.90
CA ARG A 67 14.95 6.65 -16.09
C ARG A 67 15.36 7.32 -14.78
N LEU A 68 15.10 6.63 -13.67
CA LEU A 68 15.57 6.98 -12.33
C LEU A 68 16.49 5.86 -11.86
N ASN A 69 17.73 6.18 -11.47
CA ASN A 69 18.76 5.19 -11.15
C ASN A 69 19.28 5.38 -9.74
N PHE A 70 19.46 4.30 -9.00
CA PHE A 70 20.22 4.27 -7.75
C PHE A 70 21.68 3.83 -8.00
N PHE A 71 22.26 4.32 -9.09
CA PHE A 71 23.64 4.13 -9.50
C PHE A 71 24.04 5.26 -10.46
N GLU A 72 25.34 5.51 -10.58
CA GLU A 72 25.86 6.50 -11.51
C GLU A 72 25.68 6.03 -12.96
N SER A 73 25.14 6.90 -13.82
CA SER A 73 24.86 6.59 -15.22
C SER A 73 24.89 7.86 -16.05
N GLN A 74 25.34 7.77 -17.30
CA GLN A 74 25.28 8.89 -18.26
C GLN A 74 23.83 9.24 -18.63
N GLU A 75 22.92 8.29 -18.46
CA GLU A 75 21.51 8.45 -18.81
C GLU A 75 20.61 8.20 -17.59
N GLY A 76 19.63 9.09 -17.39
CA GLY A 76 18.66 9.02 -16.30
C GLY A 76 19.07 9.85 -15.09
N HIS A 77 18.10 10.12 -14.22
CA HIS A 77 18.31 10.88 -12.99
C HIS A 77 18.81 9.97 -11.87
N LYS A 78 19.92 10.35 -11.23
CA LYS A 78 20.46 9.64 -10.08
C LYS A 78 19.68 10.00 -8.82
N LEU A 79 19.03 9.02 -8.22
CA LEU A 79 18.26 9.15 -7.00
C LEU A 79 19.18 9.31 -5.78
N SER A 80 18.84 10.24 -4.90
CA SER A 80 19.29 10.22 -3.52
C SER A 80 18.68 9.04 -2.76
N LYS A 81 19.19 8.76 -1.56
CA LYS A 81 18.67 7.67 -0.72
C LYS A 81 17.20 7.87 -0.33
N LYS A 82 16.81 9.12 0.00
CA LYS A 82 15.42 9.45 0.36
C LYS A 82 14.49 9.28 -0.84
N GLU A 83 14.90 9.75 -2.01
CA GLU A 83 14.12 9.57 -3.25
C GLU A 83 14.03 8.09 -3.64
N TYR A 84 15.10 7.33 -3.47
CA TYR A 84 15.10 5.89 -3.72
C TYR A 84 14.12 5.13 -2.84
N GLU A 85 14.08 5.42 -1.55
CA GLU A 85 13.10 4.86 -0.63
C GLU A 85 11.67 5.24 -1.00
N ALA A 86 11.41 6.53 -1.26
CA ALA A 86 10.09 7.03 -1.64
C ALA A 86 9.60 6.35 -2.93
N VAL A 87 10.47 6.30 -3.96
CA VAL A 87 10.21 5.61 -5.23
C VAL A 87 9.93 4.13 -5.00
N CYS A 88 10.73 3.44 -4.18
CA CYS A 88 10.54 2.03 -3.90
C CYS A 88 9.18 1.74 -3.28
N LYS A 89 8.82 2.49 -2.23
CA LYS A 89 7.56 2.31 -1.48
C LYS A 89 6.31 2.57 -2.32
N ASN A 90 6.42 3.38 -3.37
CA ASN A 90 5.31 3.69 -4.29
C ASN A 90 5.30 2.82 -5.55
N THR A 91 6.41 2.19 -5.90
CA THR A 91 6.51 1.35 -7.09
C THR A 91 5.85 -0.01 -6.81
N LYS A 92 4.94 -0.43 -7.69
CA LYS A 92 4.22 -1.71 -7.55
C LYS A 92 4.49 -2.71 -8.68
N ILE A 93 5.02 -2.22 -9.80
CA ILE A 93 5.07 -2.99 -11.05
C ILE A 93 6.53 -3.29 -11.41
N VAL A 94 6.82 -4.56 -11.66
CA VAL A 94 8.05 -4.99 -12.33
C VAL A 94 7.75 -5.08 -13.82
N THR A 95 8.50 -4.34 -14.65
CA THR A 95 8.29 -4.34 -16.10
C THR A 95 8.89 -5.58 -16.76
N GLN A 96 8.39 -5.95 -17.93
CA GLN A 96 9.03 -6.96 -18.80
C GLN A 96 10.50 -6.63 -19.09
N ARG A 97 10.84 -5.33 -19.19
CA ARG A 97 12.22 -4.92 -19.38
C ARG A 97 13.08 -5.14 -18.12
N ALA A 98 12.51 -5.00 -16.92
CA ALA A 98 13.20 -5.43 -15.71
C ALA A 98 13.36 -6.95 -15.66
N VAL A 99 12.38 -7.73 -16.15
CA VAL A 99 12.50 -9.19 -16.25
C VAL A 99 13.65 -9.59 -17.19
N MET A 100 13.68 -9.01 -18.39
CA MET A 100 14.74 -9.27 -19.37
C MET A 100 16.10 -8.70 -18.95
N GLY A 101 16.08 -7.50 -18.38
CA GLY A 101 17.25 -6.72 -17.96
C GLY A 101 17.82 -7.13 -16.60
N ALA A 102 17.09 -7.93 -15.80
CA ALA A 102 17.63 -8.61 -14.62
C ALA A 102 18.78 -9.58 -14.95
N ASN A 103 19.16 -9.65 -16.24
CA ASN A 103 20.12 -10.58 -16.79
C ASN A 103 19.66 -11.97 -16.37
N ILE A 104 18.61 -12.47 -17.03
CA ILE A 104 18.23 -13.89 -16.93
C ILE A 104 19.40 -14.72 -17.51
N THR A 105 20.52 -14.77 -16.80
CA THR A 105 21.69 -15.60 -17.10
C THR A 105 21.33 -17.08 -16.99
N ASN A 106 20.23 -17.37 -16.29
CA ASN A 106 19.61 -18.68 -16.23
C ASN A 106 18.84 -18.98 -17.53
N LYS A 107 19.47 -19.76 -18.43
CA LYS A 107 18.87 -20.19 -19.71
C LYS A 107 17.48 -20.81 -19.55
N LEU A 108 17.25 -21.59 -18.50
CA LEU A 108 15.95 -22.21 -18.23
C LEU A 108 14.89 -21.15 -17.93
N ALA A 109 15.22 -20.16 -17.08
CA ALA A 109 14.30 -19.06 -16.79
C ALA A 109 13.96 -18.23 -18.03
N GLN A 110 14.91 -18.05 -18.95
CA GLN A 110 14.67 -17.37 -20.22
C GLN A 110 13.71 -18.18 -21.10
N GLN A 111 13.92 -19.49 -21.20
CA GLN A 111 13.04 -20.38 -21.95
C GLN A 111 11.63 -20.42 -21.35
N VAL A 112 11.50 -20.53 -20.02
CA VAL A 112 10.20 -20.48 -19.33
C VAL A 112 9.47 -19.16 -19.62
N TYR A 113 10.18 -18.03 -19.55
CA TYR A 113 9.62 -16.71 -19.85
C TYR A 113 9.12 -16.60 -21.30
N MET A 114 9.94 -17.03 -22.27
CA MET A 114 9.61 -16.93 -23.69
C MET A 114 8.49 -17.91 -24.10
N ASN A 115 8.56 -19.17 -23.63
CA ASN A 115 7.59 -20.21 -23.98
C ASN A 115 6.19 -19.91 -23.43
N ASN A 116 6.09 -19.23 -22.29
CA ASN A 116 4.82 -18.88 -21.67
C ASN A 116 4.35 -17.45 -22.02
N GLY A 117 4.71 -16.94 -23.21
CA GLY A 117 4.20 -15.65 -23.71
C GLY A 117 4.61 -14.45 -22.87
N ASN A 118 5.76 -14.51 -22.18
CA ASN A 118 6.28 -13.46 -21.30
C ASN A 118 5.41 -13.19 -20.06
N LEU A 119 4.61 -14.17 -19.62
CA LEU A 119 3.73 -14.02 -18.46
C LEU A 119 4.54 -14.04 -17.15
N VAL A 120 4.30 -13.02 -16.33
CA VAL A 120 4.74 -12.96 -14.93
C VAL A 120 3.52 -13.24 -14.05
N VAL A 121 3.60 -14.27 -13.21
CA VAL A 121 2.46 -14.71 -12.39
C VAL A 121 2.33 -13.87 -11.14
N GLU A 122 3.46 -13.59 -10.50
CA GLU A 122 3.54 -12.76 -9.29
C GLU A 122 4.74 -11.83 -9.41
N SER A 123 4.63 -10.63 -8.82
CA SER A 123 5.76 -9.73 -8.65
C SER A 123 5.65 -9.00 -7.31
N PHE A 124 6.80 -8.58 -6.79
CA PHE A 124 6.86 -7.78 -5.59
C PHE A 124 7.91 -6.68 -5.75
N VAL A 125 7.69 -5.58 -5.02
CA VAL A 125 8.63 -4.50 -4.80
C VAL A 125 8.53 -4.13 -3.34
N LYS A 126 9.64 -4.18 -2.61
CA LYS A 126 9.67 -4.01 -1.17
C LYS A 126 10.92 -3.23 -0.75
N TRP A 127 10.71 -2.29 0.16
CA TRP A 127 11.80 -1.63 0.87
C TRP A 127 12.23 -2.48 2.07
N GLU A 128 13.52 -2.80 2.16
CA GLU A 128 14.12 -3.46 3.33
C GLU A 128 14.85 -2.40 4.16
N ASN A 129 14.38 -2.20 5.41
CA ASN A 129 14.92 -1.16 6.29
C ASN A 129 16.38 -1.45 6.68
N ASP A 130 16.70 -2.70 7.02
CA ASP A 130 18.05 -3.05 7.52
C ASP A 130 19.13 -2.89 6.45
N ALA A 131 18.79 -3.21 5.20
CA ALA A 131 19.68 -3.04 4.05
C ALA A 131 19.61 -1.63 3.44
N GLU A 132 18.64 -0.82 3.88
CA GLU A 132 18.29 0.48 3.31
C GLU A 132 18.21 0.44 1.77
N ALA A 133 17.52 -0.59 1.28
CA ALA A 133 17.53 -0.97 -0.13
C ALA A 133 16.15 -1.43 -0.62
N CYS A 134 15.89 -1.17 -1.90
CA CYS A 134 14.71 -1.68 -2.58
C CYS A 134 15.00 -3.05 -3.20
N TYR A 135 14.18 -4.04 -2.89
CA TYR A 135 14.19 -5.35 -3.51
C TYR A 135 12.96 -5.53 -4.38
N ALA A 136 13.16 -6.14 -5.53
CA ALA A 136 12.06 -6.52 -6.40
C ALA A 136 12.30 -7.92 -6.95
N GLY A 137 11.20 -8.58 -7.28
CA GLY A 137 11.26 -9.93 -7.81
C GLY A 137 9.94 -10.34 -8.45
N TYR A 138 9.98 -11.51 -9.08
CA TYR A 138 8.87 -12.06 -9.82
C TYR A 138 8.96 -13.58 -9.93
N THR A 139 7.81 -14.20 -10.17
CA THR A 139 7.66 -15.63 -10.39
C THR A 139 7.28 -15.90 -11.85
N LEU A 140 8.04 -16.77 -12.50
CA LEU A 140 7.78 -17.28 -13.84
C LEU A 140 7.29 -18.71 -13.74
N ASN A 141 6.20 -19.03 -14.42
CA ASN A 141 5.74 -20.41 -14.59
C ASN A 141 5.73 -20.74 -16.08
N GLY A 142 6.00 -22.00 -16.44
CA GLY A 142 5.91 -22.45 -17.82
C GLY A 142 6.40 -23.87 -18.01
N VAL A 143 6.20 -24.40 -19.22
CA VAL A 143 6.60 -25.76 -19.59
C VAL A 143 7.81 -25.69 -20.51
N VAL A 144 8.85 -26.45 -20.18
CA VAL A 144 10.05 -26.65 -21.00
C VAL A 144 10.30 -28.15 -21.08
N ASP A 145 10.45 -28.69 -22.29
CA ASP A 145 10.67 -30.12 -22.55
C ASP A 145 9.63 -31.05 -21.89
N GLY A 146 8.37 -30.62 -21.85
CA GLY A 146 7.25 -31.37 -21.25
C GLY A 146 7.23 -31.37 -19.71
N LYS A 147 8.11 -30.60 -19.06
CA LYS A 147 8.14 -30.44 -17.60
C LYS A 147 7.69 -29.04 -17.19
N GLU A 148 6.85 -28.98 -16.16
CA GLU A 148 6.47 -27.72 -15.54
C GLU A 148 7.62 -27.16 -14.68
N HIS A 149 7.85 -25.85 -14.82
CA HIS A 149 8.83 -25.11 -14.06
C HIS A 149 8.16 -23.90 -13.40
N SER A 150 8.53 -23.65 -12.14
CA SER A 150 8.24 -22.42 -11.43
C SER A 150 9.54 -21.82 -10.91
N ILE A 151 9.88 -20.62 -11.38
CA ILE A 151 11.17 -19.97 -11.14
C ILE A 151 10.93 -18.62 -10.50
N LYS A 152 11.50 -18.44 -9.31
CA LYS A 152 11.48 -17.16 -8.58
C LYS A 152 12.79 -16.42 -8.82
N ILE A 153 12.68 -15.17 -9.21
CA ILE A 153 13.81 -14.26 -9.43
C ILE A 153 13.61 -13.07 -8.52
N SER A 154 14.66 -12.67 -7.80
CA SER A 154 14.65 -11.49 -6.94
C SER A 154 16.03 -10.87 -6.90
N GLY A 155 16.08 -9.56 -6.70
CA GLY A 155 17.33 -8.84 -6.51
C GLY A 155 17.08 -7.39 -6.10
N GLN A 156 18.15 -6.61 -6.03
CA GLN A 156 18.05 -5.20 -5.67
C GLN A 156 17.52 -4.41 -6.87
N ALA A 157 16.39 -3.72 -6.71
CA ALA A 157 15.87 -2.80 -7.71
C ALA A 157 16.75 -1.56 -7.75
N LYS A 158 17.51 -1.39 -8.84
CA LYS A 158 18.48 -0.28 -8.99
C LYS A 158 18.06 0.73 -10.05
N GLY A 159 17.14 0.38 -10.93
CA GLY A 159 16.60 1.31 -11.92
C GLY A 159 15.09 1.26 -11.97
N PHE A 160 14.49 2.44 -12.12
CA PHE A 160 13.06 2.65 -12.24
C PHE A 160 12.76 3.47 -13.49
N LEU A 161 11.56 3.30 -14.00
CA LEU A 161 11.01 4.11 -15.07
C LEU A 161 9.81 4.88 -14.51
N LYS A 162 9.92 6.21 -14.49
CA LYS A 162 8.83 7.11 -14.11
C LYS A 162 8.09 7.58 -15.35
N THR A 163 6.79 7.32 -15.37
CA THR A 163 5.86 7.80 -16.40
C THR A 163 5.08 9.01 -15.89
N SER A 164 4.07 9.46 -16.65
CA SER A 164 3.12 10.46 -16.17
C SER A 164 2.13 9.90 -15.13
N ILE A 165 2.06 8.58 -14.98
CA ILE A 165 1.02 7.87 -14.23
C ILE A 165 1.61 7.17 -13.01
N ASP A 166 2.77 6.53 -13.20
CA ASP A 166 3.32 5.60 -12.22
C ASP A 166 4.85 5.52 -12.30
N THR A 167 5.42 4.82 -11.32
CA THR A 167 6.81 4.39 -11.34
C THR A 167 6.86 2.87 -11.38
N ARG A 168 7.77 2.32 -12.19
CA ARG A 168 7.91 0.88 -12.41
C ARG A 168 9.37 0.47 -12.28
N VAL A 169 9.63 -0.72 -11.76
CA VAL A 169 10.98 -1.28 -11.76
C VAL A 169 11.39 -1.58 -13.19
N TYR A 170 12.54 -1.05 -13.58
CA TYR A 170 13.13 -1.15 -14.91
C TYR A 170 14.39 -2.02 -14.91
N PHE A 171 15.11 -2.08 -13.79
CA PHE A 171 16.34 -2.85 -13.67
C PHE A 171 16.48 -3.44 -12.27
N ILE A 172 16.65 -4.77 -12.22
CA ILE A 172 16.94 -5.53 -11.01
C ILE A 172 18.38 -6.03 -11.13
N LYS A 173 19.22 -5.71 -10.16
CA LYS A 173 20.55 -6.31 -10.05
C LYS A 173 20.42 -7.60 -9.25
N ASN A 174 20.57 -8.74 -9.93
CA ASN A 174 20.72 -10.04 -9.29
C ASN A 174 22.21 -10.31 -9.02
N TYR A 175 22.54 -11.00 -7.92
CA TYR A 175 23.93 -11.33 -7.52
C TYR A 175 24.19 -12.82 -7.77
#